data_AF-A0A550JH81-F1
#
_entry.id   AF-A0A550JH81-F1
#
_cell.length_a   1.000
_cell.length_b   1.000
_cell.length_c   1.000
_cell.angle_alpha   90.00
_cell.angle_beta   90.00
_cell.angle_gamma   90.00
#
_symmetry.space_group_name_H-M   'P 1'
#
loop_
_entity.id
_entity.type
_entity.pdbx_description
1 polymer ?
#
loop_
_entity_poly.entity_id
_entity_poly.type
_entity_poly.pdbx_seq_one_letter_code
_entity_poly.pdbx_strand_id
1 'polypeptide(L)'
;MKLKTWTIMIIALLSAANVFAQEPQFNTLELVNTFRLSRTEYEYTYRVVIDNPGPEMIQLLGKASGGGEGTTILDGEVAFGSVTAGGQAKSSDTITLKHNRVYPFNPAAISWSFSGTFQNGLLLPPDPGEEGKVTLTGIDSDNDGVRDDIQRFIVLNYGNNVPLVNALHGQALAQQELMVNGQADKEAALRAFERYTLAAGCSSLLEDRNDALVTNRKLRAQLLNTEERYEAYMRADQNLSGETFSVGSQTEIEQSCQ
;
A
#
# COMPACT_ATOMS: atom_id res chain seq x y z
N MET A 1 19.19 -51.98 31.84
CA MET A 1 19.26 -51.10 30.66
C MET A 1 17.84 -50.82 30.18
N LYS A 2 17.26 -49.66 30.48
CA LYS A 2 15.95 -49.24 29.96
C LYS A 2 16.14 -47.89 29.27
N LEU A 3 16.10 -47.87 27.94
CA LEU A 3 16.11 -46.62 27.17
C LEU A 3 14.70 -46.01 27.22
N LYS A 4 14.59 -44.79 27.73
CA LYS A 4 13.40 -43.93 27.63
C LYS A 4 13.38 -43.33 26.22
N THR A 5 12.37 -43.67 25.43
CA THR A 5 12.03 -42.96 24.19
C THR A 5 11.44 -41.59 24.53
N TRP A 6 12.06 -40.54 24.03
CA TRP A 6 11.54 -39.17 24.07
C TRP A 6 10.83 -38.89 22.75
N THR A 7 9.52 -38.70 22.81
CA THR A 7 8.73 -38.20 21.68
C THR A 7 8.88 -36.69 21.65
N ILE A 8 9.63 -36.16 20.67
CA ILE A 8 9.69 -34.72 20.41
C ILE A 8 8.39 -34.33 19.71
N MET A 9 7.54 -33.60 20.43
CA MET A 9 6.33 -32.99 19.88
C MET A 9 6.76 -31.73 19.13
N ILE A 10 6.78 -31.80 17.79
CA ILE A 10 7.01 -30.63 16.94
C ILE A 10 5.74 -29.77 17.02
N ILE A 11 5.81 -28.69 17.81
CA ILE A 11 4.81 -27.62 17.77
C ILE A 11 5.03 -26.87 16.46
N ALA A 12 4.15 -27.09 15.49
CA ALA A 12 4.08 -26.25 14.30
C ALA A 12 3.68 -24.84 14.74
N LEU A 13 4.65 -23.91 14.77
CA LEU A 13 4.35 -22.49 14.81
C LEU A 13 3.60 -22.16 13.51
N LEU A 14 2.27 -22.03 13.59
CA LEU A 14 1.53 -21.26 12.60
C LEU A 14 1.94 -19.80 12.77
N SER A 15 2.94 -19.38 12.00
CA SER A 15 3.13 -17.96 11.73
C SER A 15 1.90 -17.51 10.95
N ALA A 16 1.00 -16.77 11.61
CA ALA A 16 0.05 -15.92 10.91
C ALA A 16 0.90 -14.92 10.12
N ALA A 17 1.13 -15.20 8.83
CA ALA A 17 1.62 -14.19 7.94
C ALA A 17 0.63 -13.03 8.03
N ASN A 18 1.10 -11.86 8.43
CA ASN A 18 0.31 -10.66 8.27
C ASN A 18 0.09 -10.52 6.76
N VAL A 19 -1.09 -10.92 6.30
CA VAL A 19 -1.53 -10.62 4.94
C VAL A 19 -1.82 -9.13 4.94
N PHE A 20 -0.79 -8.34 4.65
CA PHE A 20 -1.00 -6.98 4.21
C PHE A 20 -1.76 -7.07 2.89
N ALA A 21 -2.79 -6.25 2.74
CA ALA A 21 -3.45 -6.15 1.45
C ALA A 21 -2.42 -5.65 0.43
N GLN A 22 -2.28 -6.41 -0.64
CA GLN A 22 -1.17 -6.31 -1.57
C GLN A 22 -1.71 -5.72 -2.89
N GLU A 23 -0.85 -4.99 -3.60
CA GLU A 23 -1.19 -4.45 -4.91
C GLU A 23 -1.59 -5.60 -5.87
N PRO A 24 -2.34 -5.30 -6.94
CA PRO A 24 -2.52 -6.25 -8.02
C PRO A 24 -1.19 -6.83 -8.49
N GLN A 25 -1.21 -8.13 -8.72
CA GLN A 25 -0.04 -8.87 -9.11
C GLN A 25 -0.24 -9.44 -10.49
N PHE A 26 0.77 -9.28 -11.34
CA PHE A 26 0.83 -10.02 -12.58
C PHE A 26 0.82 -11.52 -12.28
N ASN A 27 -0.09 -12.24 -12.93
CA ASN A 27 -0.19 -13.70 -12.82
C ASN A 27 0.37 -14.36 -14.09
N THR A 28 -0.25 -14.11 -15.25
CA THR A 28 0.13 -14.80 -16.49
C THR A 28 -0.23 -14.01 -17.76
N LEU A 29 0.38 -14.43 -18.88
CA LEU A 29 0.07 -13.96 -20.23
C LEU A 29 -0.64 -15.07 -21.02
N GLU A 30 -1.83 -14.77 -21.52
CA GLU A 30 -2.59 -15.66 -22.40
C GLU A 30 -2.37 -15.25 -23.86
N LEU A 31 -1.73 -16.12 -24.65
CA LEU A 31 -1.42 -15.84 -26.05
C LEU A 31 -2.71 -15.71 -26.88
N VAL A 32 -2.87 -14.58 -27.56
CA VAL A 32 -4.01 -14.29 -28.44
C VAL A 32 -3.62 -14.43 -29.91
N ASN A 33 -2.49 -13.86 -30.30
CA ASN A 33 -2.04 -13.85 -31.69
C ASN A 33 -0.52 -13.93 -31.80
N THR A 34 -0.04 -14.47 -32.92
CA THR A 34 1.37 -14.50 -33.27
C THR A 34 1.54 -14.06 -34.71
N PHE A 35 2.38 -13.05 -34.94
CA PHE A 35 2.74 -12.55 -36.26
C PHE A 35 4.25 -12.68 -36.47
N ARG A 36 4.65 -13.31 -37.57
CA ARG A 36 6.07 -13.53 -37.88
C ARG A 36 6.59 -12.37 -38.73
N LEU A 37 7.51 -11.59 -38.18
CA LEU A 37 8.21 -10.52 -38.91
C LEU A 37 9.36 -11.07 -39.75
N SER A 38 10.16 -11.96 -39.16
CA SER A 38 11.36 -12.51 -39.81
C SER A 38 11.59 -13.97 -39.38
N ARG A 39 12.77 -14.52 -39.69
CA ARG A 39 13.08 -15.89 -39.25
C ARG A 39 13.09 -16.03 -37.74
N THR A 40 13.50 -14.97 -37.03
CA THR A 40 13.74 -14.98 -35.59
C THR A 40 12.91 -13.94 -34.84
N GLU A 41 12.38 -12.92 -35.50
CA GLU A 41 11.54 -11.89 -34.87
C GLU A 41 10.05 -12.17 -35.08
N TYR A 42 9.33 -12.08 -33.98
CA TYR A 42 7.89 -12.33 -33.90
C TYR A 42 7.24 -11.25 -33.06
N GLU A 43 6.03 -10.87 -33.43
CA GLU A 43 5.11 -10.10 -32.59
C GLU A 43 4.10 -11.05 -31.97
N TYR A 44 3.89 -10.88 -30.68
CA TYR A 44 2.95 -11.66 -29.89
C TYR A 44 1.96 -10.70 -29.24
N THR A 45 0.67 -10.98 -29.43
CA THR A 45 -0.41 -10.27 -28.76
C THR A 45 -0.90 -11.14 -27.61
N TYR A 46 -0.98 -10.57 -26.41
CA TYR A 46 -1.36 -11.28 -25.19
C TYR A 46 -2.52 -10.59 -24.49
N ARG A 47 -3.40 -11.39 -23.87
CA ARG A 47 -4.21 -10.93 -22.74
C ARG A 47 -3.43 -11.13 -21.45
N VAL A 48 -3.62 -10.22 -20.52
CA VAL A 48 -2.94 -10.23 -19.22
C VAL A 48 -3.91 -10.73 -18.18
N VAL A 49 -3.44 -11.58 -17.28
CA VAL A 49 -4.19 -12.04 -16.12
C VAL A 49 -3.49 -11.54 -14.86
N ILE A 50 -4.28 -10.99 -13.94
CA ILE A 50 -3.79 -10.45 -12.68
C ILE A 50 -4.59 -11.01 -11.51
N ASP A 51 -3.93 -11.12 -10.36
CA ASP A 51 -4.59 -11.39 -9.08
C ASP A 51 -4.69 -10.08 -8.30
N ASN A 52 -5.85 -9.81 -7.71
CA ASN A 52 -6.07 -8.68 -6.81
C ASN A 52 -6.24 -9.18 -5.38
N PRO A 53 -5.15 -9.34 -4.61
CA PRO A 53 -5.24 -9.73 -3.20
C PRO A 53 -5.80 -8.62 -2.30
N GLY A 54 -5.91 -7.39 -2.83
CA GLY A 54 -6.43 -6.22 -2.14
C GLY A 54 -7.97 -6.04 -2.26
N PRO A 55 -8.48 -4.85 -1.89
CA PRO A 55 -9.89 -4.48 -1.98
C PRO A 55 -10.34 -4.37 -3.44
N GLU A 56 -11.65 -4.25 -3.65
CA GLU A 56 -12.20 -4.12 -4.99
C GLU A 56 -11.76 -2.80 -5.65
N MET A 57 -11.22 -2.89 -6.86
CA MET A 57 -10.85 -1.73 -7.67
C MET A 57 -11.68 -1.67 -8.94
N ILE A 58 -11.99 -0.46 -9.37
CA ILE A 58 -12.62 -0.09 -10.63
C ILE A 58 -11.65 0.70 -11.48
N GLN A 59 -11.90 0.71 -12.80
CA GLN A 59 -11.05 1.41 -13.76
C GLN A 59 -9.57 1.02 -13.67
N LEU A 60 -9.30 -0.25 -13.31
CA LEU A 60 -7.94 -0.75 -13.13
C LEU A 60 -7.22 -0.82 -14.48
N LEU A 61 -6.05 -0.19 -14.53
CA LEU A 61 -5.10 -0.15 -15.64
C LEU A 61 -3.79 -0.80 -15.21
N GLY A 62 -3.15 -1.52 -16.12
CA GLY A 62 -1.80 -2.03 -15.96
C GLY A 62 -0.89 -1.46 -17.04
N LYS A 63 0.36 -1.17 -16.67
CA LYS A 63 1.41 -0.75 -17.60
C LYS A 63 2.61 -1.66 -17.48
N ALA A 64 2.93 -2.33 -18.58
CA ALA A 64 4.12 -3.15 -18.73
C ALA A 64 5.33 -2.28 -19.04
N SER A 65 6.44 -2.57 -18.37
CA SER A 65 7.75 -1.95 -18.57
C SER A 65 8.83 -3.02 -18.43
N GLY A 66 9.94 -2.89 -19.15
CA GLY A 66 10.95 -3.97 -19.21
C GLY A 66 10.46 -5.20 -19.99
N GLY A 67 11.32 -5.78 -20.82
CA GLY A 67 10.98 -6.99 -21.60
C GLY A 67 11.96 -8.15 -21.40
N GLY A 68 13.08 -7.90 -20.72
CA GLY A 68 14.23 -8.78 -20.76
C GLY A 68 14.95 -8.78 -22.11
N GLU A 69 16.00 -9.59 -22.22
CA GLU A 69 16.82 -9.68 -23.42
C GLU A 69 16.01 -10.20 -24.62
N GLY A 70 16.14 -9.51 -25.75
CA GLY A 70 15.46 -9.89 -26.99
C GLY A 70 13.98 -9.54 -27.05
N THR A 71 13.39 -8.88 -26.05
CA THR A 71 11.98 -8.46 -26.06
C THR A 71 11.85 -6.93 -26.04
N THR A 72 10.92 -6.41 -26.83
CA THR A 72 10.52 -5.00 -26.83
C THR A 72 9.01 -4.92 -26.69
N ILE A 73 8.53 -4.11 -25.76
CA ILE A 73 7.10 -3.82 -25.62
C ILE A 73 6.74 -2.81 -26.71
N LEU A 74 5.83 -3.18 -27.62
CA LEU A 74 5.29 -2.29 -28.64
C LEU A 74 4.05 -1.55 -28.14
N ASP A 75 3.21 -2.28 -27.41
CA ASP A 75 2.05 -1.76 -26.70
C ASP A 75 1.99 -2.46 -25.34
N GLY A 76 1.95 -1.66 -24.26
CA GLY A 76 2.13 -2.13 -22.89
C GLY A 76 1.06 -1.66 -21.92
N GLU A 77 0.08 -0.88 -22.37
CA GLU A 77 -1.01 -0.43 -21.51
C GLU A 77 -2.22 -1.34 -21.69
N VAL A 78 -2.88 -1.68 -20.60
CA VAL A 78 -3.97 -2.65 -20.63
C VAL A 78 -5.01 -2.34 -19.57
N ALA A 79 -6.29 -2.46 -19.93
CA ALA A 79 -7.40 -2.25 -19.00
C ALA A 79 -7.98 -3.57 -18.47
N PHE A 80 -8.40 -3.56 -17.20
CA PHE A 80 -9.07 -4.69 -16.52
C PHE A 80 -10.51 -4.35 -16.10
N GLY A 81 -10.84 -3.06 -15.95
CA GLY A 81 -12.18 -2.64 -15.50
C GLY A 81 -12.35 -2.80 -14.00
N SER A 82 -13.41 -3.49 -13.55
CA SER A 82 -13.62 -3.81 -12.13
C SER A 82 -13.03 -5.17 -11.78
N VAL A 83 -12.29 -5.23 -10.68
CA VAL A 83 -11.68 -6.44 -10.13
C VAL A 83 -12.07 -6.57 -8.67
N THR A 84 -12.83 -7.62 -8.35
CA THR A 84 -13.31 -7.90 -7.00
C THR A 84 -12.17 -8.12 -6.01
N ALA A 85 -12.46 -7.88 -4.72
CA ALA A 85 -11.51 -8.10 -3.65
C ALA A 85 -11.10 -9.58 -3.54
N GLY A 86 -9.80 -9.87 -3.47
CA GLY A 86 -9.27 -11.24 -3.50
C GLY A 86 -9.49 -11.98 -4.83
N GLY A 87 -9.96 -11.27 -5.87
CA GLY A 87 -10.35 -11.84 -7.16
C GLY A 87 -9.21 -11.94 -8.16
N GLN A 88 -9.52 -12.53 -9.32
CA GLN A 88 -8.66 -12.53 -10.50
C GLN A 88 -9.37 -11.82 -11.64
N ALA A 89 -8.62 -11.07 -12.46
CA ALA A 89 -9.16 -10.43 -13.65
C ALA A 89 -8.31 -10.72 -14.89
N LYS A 90 -9.02 -10.84 -16.02
CA LYS A 90 -8.42 -10.86 -17.35
C LYS A 90 -8.59 -9.49 -17.97
N SER A 91 -7.58 -9.03 -18.70
CA SER A 91 -7.65 -7.77 -19.40
C SER A 91 -8.76 -7.76 -20.46
N SER A 92 -9.45 -6.61 -20.57
CA SER A 92 -10.39 -6.34 -21.66
C SER A 92 -9.64 -6.02 -22.96
N ASP A 93 -8.46 -5.42 -22.86
CA ASP A 93 -7.54 -5.14 -23.97
C ASP A 93 -6.36 -6.13 -24.03
N THR A 94 -5.46 -5.96 -25.00
CA THR A 94 -4.28 -6.78 -25.22
C THR A 94 -3.00 -5.95 -25.22
N ILE A 95 -1.90 -6.55 -24.81
CA ILE A 95 -0.55 -5.98 -25.01
C ILE A 95 0.09 -6.61 -26.24
N THR A 96 1.05 -5.91 -26.87
CA THR A 96 1.84 -6.43 -27.99
C THR A 96 3.33 -6.36 -27.69
N LEU A 97 3.98 -7.52 -27.80
CA LEU A 97 5.41 -7.69 -27.57
C LEU A 97 6.09 -8.12 -28.86
N LYS A 98 7.20 -7.46 -29.23
CA LYS A 98 8.13 -7.97 -30.23
C LYS A 98 9.22 -8.77 -29.53
N HIS A 99 9.49 -9.99 -29.98
CA HIS A 99 10.51 -10.84 -29.38
C HIS A 99 11.38 -11.55 -30.43
N ASN A 100 12.68 -11.52 -30.20
CA ASN A 100 13.70 -12.26 -30.94
C ASN A 100 13.91 -13.63 -30.29
N ARG A 101 13.41 -14.67 -30.94
CA ARG A 101 13.41 -16.06 -30.46
C ARG A 101 14.79 -16.73 -30.39
N VAL A 102 15.87 -16.02 -30.74
CA VAL A 102 17.23 -16.47 -30.42
C VAL A 102 17.46 -16.43 -28.90
N TYR A 103 16.78 -15.53 -28.21
CA TYR A 103 16.79 -15.44 -26.74
C TYR A 103 15.60 -16.20 -26.16
N PRO A 104 15.74 -16.89 -25.02
CA PRO A 104 14.61 -17.46 -24.30
C PRO A 104 13.65 -16.35 -23.83
N PHE A 105 12.35 -16.52 -24.07
CA PHE A 105 11.36 -15.58 -23.56
C PHE A 105 11.24 -15.73 -22.03
N ASN A 106 11.49 -14.64 -21.30
CA ASN A 106 11.35 -14.58 -19.85
C ASN A 106 10.23 -13.60 -19.45
N PRO A 107 9.00 -14.07 -19.19
CA PRO A 107 7.90 -13.19 -18.81
C PRO A 107 8.12 -12.50 -17.46
N ALA A 108 8.92 -13.08 -16.57
CA ALA A 108 9.25 -12.48 -15.27
C ALA A 108 10.18 -11.25 -15.39
N ALA A 109 10.75 -11.00 -16.57
CA ALA A 109 11.53 -9.78 -16.84
C ALA A 109 10.64 -8.57 -17.19
N ILE A 110 9.32 -8.76 -17.27
CA ILE A 110 8.35 -7.68 -17.45
C ILE A 110 7.93 -7.17 -16.08
N SER A 111 8.23 -5.90 -15.82
CA SER A 111 7.81 -5.16 -14.63
C SER A 111 6.46 -4.50 -14.88
N TRP A 112 5.57 -4.59 -13.90
CA TRP A 112 4.21 -4.07 -13.99
C TRP A 112 3.99 -2.98 -12.96
N SER A 113 3.33 -1.90 -13.38
CA SER A 113 2.73 -0.91 -12.49
C SER A 113 1.22 -0.89 -12.71
N PHE A 114 0.44 -0.86 -11.64
CA PHE A 114 -1.02 -0.84 -11.69
C PHE A 114 -1.57 0.48 -11.12
N SER A 115 -2.62 1.01 -11.74
CA SER A 115 -3.35 2.18 -11.25
C SER A 115 -4.85 1.98 -11.40
N GLY A 116 -5.65 2.53 -10.49
CA GLY A 116 -7.08 2.37 -10.51
C GLY A 116 -7.74 3.14 -9.38
N THR A 117 -9.06 3.07 -9.33
CA THR A 117 -9.89 3.73 -8.32
C THR A 117 -10.53 2.65 -7.46
N PHE A 118 -10.75 2.89 -6.17
CA PHE A 118 -11.59 1.98 -5.40
C PHE A 118 -13.07 2.26 -5.66
N GLN A 119 -13.96 1.28 -5.42
CA GLN A 119 -15.42 1.42 -5.63
C GLN A 119 -16.03 2.71 -5.04
N ASN A 120 -15.37 3.30 -4.04
CA ASN A 120 -15.79 4.52 -3.35
C ASN A 120 -15.23 5.82 -3.94
N GLY A 121 -14.61 5.79 -5.11
CA GLY A 121 -14.05 6.99 -5.77
C GLY A 121 -12.71 7.47 -5.19
N LEU A 122 -12.11 6.71 -4.27
CA LEU A 122 -10.78 6.98 -3.73
C LEU A 122 -9.73 6.69 -4.82
N LEU A 123 -9.03 7.73 -5.26
CA LEU A 123 -7.91 7.64 -6.18
C LEU A 123 -6.66 7.24 -5.40
N LEU A 124 -5.86 6.32 -5.93
CA LEU A 124 -4.53 6.08 -5.40
C LEU A 124 -3.55 7.05 -6.04
N PRO A 125 -2.71 7.74 -5.25
CA PRO A 125 -1.56 8.40 -5.82
C PRO A 125 -0.58 7.36 -6.38
N PRO A 126 0.34 7.76 -7.28
CA PRO A 126 1.41 6.89 -7.74
C PRO A 126 2.18 6.27 -6.58
N ASP A 127 2.65 5.02 -6.72
CA ASP A 127 3.57 4.45 -5.72
C ASP A 127 4.92 5.17 -5.79
N PRO A 128 5.37 5.85 -4.72
CA PRO A 128 6.63 6.56 -4.73
C PRO A 128 7.85 5.64 -4.58
N GLY A 129 7.64 4.35 -4.30
CA GLY A 129 8.72 3.37 -4.14
C GLY A 129 9.79 3.79 -3.12
N GLU A 130 11.06 3.55 -3.44
CA GLU A 130 12.18 3.95 -2.57
C GLU A 130 12.44 5.46 -2.58
N GLU A 131 12.03 6.18 -3.63
CA GLU A 131 12.16 7.64 -3.70
C GLU A 131 11.32 8.31 -2.59
N GLY A 132 10.16 7.73 -2.28
CA GLY A 132 9.29 8.16 -1.18
C GLY A 132 9.93 8.11 0.21
N LYS A 133 11.06 7.42 0.39
CA LYS A 133 11.77 7.27 1.67
C LYS A 133 12.98 8.20 1.83
N VAL A 134 13.33 8.96 0.80
CA VAL A 134 14.54 9.80 0.78
C VAL A 134 14.43 11.00 1.74
N THR A 135 13.23 11.49 1.99
CA THR A 135 12.99 12.66 2.85
C THR A 135 12.06 12.34 4.01
N LEU A 136 12.19 13.12 5.08
CA LEU A 136 11.27 13.08 6.22
C LEU A 136 9.80 13.17 5.79
N THR A 137 9.47 14.13 4.92
CA THR A 137 8.09 14.39 4.46
C THR A 137 7.63 13.42 3.39
N GLY A 138 8.54 12.72 2.70
CA GLY A 138 8.23 11.84 1.57
C GLY A 138 7.64 12.58 0.36
N ILE A 139 7.01 11.80 -0.52
CA ILE A 139 6.30 12.28 -1.72
C ILE A 139 4.80 12.29 -1.41
N ASP A 140 4.16 13.40 -1.75
CA ASP A 140 2.71 13.65 -1.70
C ASP A 140 2.35 14.26 -3.06
N SER A 141 1.87 13.42 -3.98
CA SER A 141 1.67 13.79 -5.38
C SER A 141 0.40 14.61 -5.59
N ASP A 142 -0.63 14.40 -4.78
CA ASP A 142 -1.91 15.10 -4.86
C ASP A 142 -2.02 16.30 -3.90
N ASN A 143 -0.99 16.54 -3.09
CA ASN A 143 -0.85 17.64 -2.14
C ASN A 143 -1.99 17.68 -1.11
N ASP A 144 -2.46 16.51 -0.68
CA ASP A 144 -3.50 16.41 0.35
C ASP A 144 -2.93 16.40 1.79
N GLY A 145 -1.60 16.43 1.91
CA GLY A 145 -0.85 16.47 3.16
C GLY A 145 -0.47 15.10 3.71
N VAL A 146 -0.94 14.00 3.10
CA VAL A 146 -0.57 12.63 3.45
C VAL A 146 0.35 12.07 2.37
N ARG A 147 1.41 11.37 2.77
CA ARG A 147 2.32 10.78 1.79
C ARG A 147 1.63 9.72 0.95
N ASP A 148 2.07 9.62 -0.30
CA ASP A 148 1.58 8.63 -1.26
C ASP A 148 1.69 7.21 -0.69
N ASP A 149 2.83 6.84 -0.09
CA ASP A 149 3.05 5.51 0.52
C ASP A 149 2.03 5.18 1.62
N ILE A 150 1.63 6.17 2.41
CA ILE A 150 0.65 6.02 3.49
C ILE A 150 -0.78 5.99 2.97
N GLN A 151 -1.16 6.89 2.07
CA GLN A 151 -2.48 6.85 1.44
C GLN A 151 -2.70 5.49 0.77
N ARG A 152 -1.71 5.03 0.01
CA ARG A 152 -1.67 3.71 -0.60
C ARG A 152 -1.87 2.60 0.42
N PHE A 153 -1.11 2.62 1.52
CA PHE A 153 -1.26 1.63 2.59
C PHE A 153 -2.67 1.61 3.18
N ILE A 154 -3.24 2.78 3.50
CA ILE A 154 -4.57 2.89 4.10
C ILE A 154 -5.61 2.30 3.15
N VAL A 155 -5.63 2.74 1.90
CA VAL A 155 -6.68 2.33 0.97
C VAL A 155 -6.53 0.86 0.60
N LEU A 156 -5.31 0.34 0.42
CA LEU A 156 -5.12 -1.10 0.19
C LEU A 156 -5.63 -1.93 1.38
N ASN A 157 -5.41 -1.54 2.63
CA ASN A 157 -5.78 -2.38 3.77
C ASN A 157 -7.22 -2.17 4.25
N TYR A 158 -7.79 -0.98 4.04
CA TYR A 158 -9.07 -0.57 4.63
C TYR A 158 -10.06 0.01 3.62
N GLY A 159 -9.76 0.00 2.32
CA GLY A 159 -10.55 0.62 1.24
C GLY A 159 -12.03 0.22 1.15
N ASN A 160 -12.39 -0.92 1.73
CA ASN A 160 -13.78 -1.40 1.83
C ASN A 160 -14.61 -0.67 2.92
N ASN A 161 -13.98 0.10 3.81
CA ASN A 161 -14.62 0.87 4.88
C ASN A 161 -14.26 2.36 4.73
N VAL A 162 -15.04 3.10 3.94
CA VAL A 162 -14.77 4.52 3.62
C VAL A 162 -14.66 5.41 4.86
N PRO A 163 -15.58 5.32 5.85
CA PRO A 163 -15.43 6.09 7.08
C PRO A 163 -14.08 5.86 7.75
N LEU A 164 -13.64 4.59 7.81
CA LEU A 164 -12.35 4.25 8.41
C LEU A 164 -11.18 4.77 7.57
N VAL A 165 -11.23 4.69 6.25
CA VAL A 165 -10.19 5.27 5.37
C VAL A 165 -10.03 6.76 5.63
N ASN A 166 -11.14 7.51 5.69
CA ASN A 166 -11.10 8.95 5.95
C ASN A 166 -10.54 9.26 7.34
N ALA A 167 -10.93 8.49 8.36
CA ALA A 167 -10.41 8.66 9.71
C ALA A 167 -8.91 8.35 9.80
N LEU A 168 -8.45 7.28 9.14
CA LEU A 168 -7.03 6.92 9.09
C LEU A 168 -6.20 7.93 8.28
N HIS A 169 -6.79 8.53 7.24
CA HIS A 169 -6.17 9.62 6.49
C HIS A 169 -5.94 10.84 7.38
N GLY A 170 -6.98 11.31 8.07
CA GLY A 170 -6.85 12.41 9.05
C GLY A 170 -5.86 12.10 10.17
N GLN A 171 -5.82 10.85 10.64
CA GLN A 171 -4.83 10.42 11.63
C GLN A 171 -3.40 10.43 11.06
N ALA A 172 -3.20 9.97 9.83
CA ALA A 172 -1.90 9.99 9.16
C ALA A 172 -1.40 11.43 8.98
N LEU A 173 -2.27 12.33 8.52
CA LEU A 173 -1.99 13.76 8.41
C LEU A 173 -1.52 14.34 9.75
N ALA A 174 -2.28 14.13 10.82
CA ALA A 174 -1.94 14.65 12.15
C ALA A 174 -0.64 14.06 12.72
N GLN A 175 -0.35 12.78 12.46
CA GLN A 175 0.91 12.17 12.86
C GLN A 175 2.11 12.72 12.06
N GLN A 176 1.94 12.99 10.77
CA GLN A 176 2.96 13.65 9.95
C GLN A 176 3.21 15.09 10.41
N GLU A 177 2.15 15.83 10.75
CA GLU A 177 2.28 17.16 11.36
C GLU A 177 3.05 17.11 12.69
N LEU A 178 2.75 16.13 13.55
CA LEU A 178 3.48 15.94 14.81
C LEU A 178 4.95 15.66 14.56
N MET A 179 5.27 14.83 13.57
CA MET A 179 6.65 14.54 13.20
C MET A 179 7.38 15.75 12.64
N VAL A 180 6.73 16.62 11.85
CA VAL A 180 7.40 17.77 11.22
C VAL A 180 7.45 18.97 12.18
N ASN A 181 6.31 19.36 12.73
CA ASN A 181 6.18 20.59 13.53
C ASN A 181 6.46 20.35 15.02
N GLY A 182 6.18 19.16 15.54
CA GLY A 182 6.33 18.86 16.96
C GLY A 182 7.78 18.85 17.45
N GLN A 183 8.76 18.83 16.53
CA GLN A 183 10.17 18.91 16.89
C GLN A 183 10.62 20.33 17.30
N ALA A 184 9.87 21.36 16.92
CA ALA A 184 10.32 22.75 17.04
C ALA A 184 10.45 23.20 18.49
N ASP A 185 9.38 23.02 19.26
CA ASP A 185 9.30 23.33 20.68
C ASP A 185 8.13 22.57 21.33
N LYS A 186 8.03 22.69 22.65
CA LYS A 186 6.97 22.07 23.45
C LYS A 186 5.57 22.51 23.03
N GLU A 187 5.37 23.77 22.69
CA GLU A 187 4.05 24.29 22.33
C GLU A 187 3.59 23.75 20.98
N ALA A 188 4.51 23.66 20.02
CA ALA A 188 4.28 23.03 18.73
C ALA A 188 3.97 21.53 18.87
N ALA A 189 4.70 20.82 19.74
CA ALA A 189 4.45 19.42 20.05
C ALA A 189 3.04 19.22 20.64
N LEU A 190 2.66 20.03 21.63
CA LEU A 190 1.35 19.97 22.27
C LEU A 190 0.21 20.14 21.26
N ARG A 191 0.25 21.20 20.45
CA ARG A 191 -0.78 21.48 19.44
C ARG A 191 -0.91 20.35 18.42
N ALA A 192 0.22 19.80 17.97
CA ALA A 192 0.20 18.70 17.00
C ALA A 192 -0.29 17.38 17.65
N PHE A 193 0.07 17.14 18.91
CA PHE A 193 -0.36 15.94 19.63
C PHE A 193 -1.86 15.96 19.97
N GLU A 194 -2.43 17.12 20.30
CA GLU A 194 -3.88 17.28 20.49
C GLU A 194 -4.64 16.91 19.21
N ARG A 195 -4.19 17.41 18.05
CA ARG A 195 -4.76 17.02 16.75
C ARG A 195 -4.64 15.53 16.48
N TYR A 196 -3.47 14.95 16.74
CA TYR A 196 -3.26 13.51 16.60
C TYR A 196 -4.19 12.69 17.51
N THR A 197 -4.37 13.11 18.76
CA THR A 197 -5.20 12.38 19.74
C THR A 197 -6.67 12.36 19.32
N LEU A 198 -7.20 13.47 18.82
CA LEU A 198 -8.56 13.55 18.28
C LEU A 198 -8.71 12.65 17.05
N ALA A 199 -7.81 12.78 16.07
CA ALA A 199 -7.88 11.99 14.84
C ALA A 199 -7.72 10.47 15.08
N ALA A 200 -6.82 10.06 15.99
CA ALA A 200 -6.67 8.67 16.41
C ALA A 200 -7.88 8.17 17.23
N GLY A 201 -8.53 9.06 17.97
CA GLY A 201 -9.81 8.78 18.63
C GLY A 201 -10.90 8.48 17.60
N CYS A 202 -10.97 9.26 16.52
CA CYS A 202 -11.94 9.06 15.46
C CYS A 202 -11.82 7.67 14.81
N SER A 203 -10.62 7.29 14.37
CA SER A 203 -10.40 5.97 13.77
C SER A 203 -10.75 4.84 14.74
N SER A 204 -10.45 5.02 16.03
CA SER A 204 -10.77 4.06 17.09
C SER A 204 -12.26 3.92 17.40
N LEU A 205 -13.11 4.90 17.05
CA LEU A 205 -14.58 4.80 17.20
C LEU A 205 -15.22 3.95 16.10
N LEU A 206 -14.53 3.74 14.98
CA LEU A 206 -15.06 3.07 13.79
C LEU A 206 -14.75 1.56 13.74
N GLU A 207 -14.00 1.06 14.72
CA GLU A 207 -13.58 -0.33 14.81
C GLU A 207 -13.80 -0.88 16.23
N ASP A 208 -13.84 -2.21 16.35
CA ASP A 208 -13.73 -2.86 17.65
C ASP A 208 -12.38 -2.52 18.30
N ARG A 209 -12.36 -2.40 19.65
CA ARG A 209 -11.16 -1.95 20.39
C ARG A 209 -9.88 -2.71 20.05
N ASN A 210 -9.96 -4.03 19.85
CA ASN A 210 -8.78 -4.83 19.52
C ASN A 210 -8.29 -4.58 18.09
N ASP A 211 -9.21 -4.38 17.15
CA ASP A 211 -8.90 -4.11 15.76
C ASP A 211 -8.30 -2.71 15.63
N ALA A 212 -8.89 -1.71 16.29
CA ALA A 212 -8.32 -0.36 16.40
C ALA A 212 -6.87 -0.38 16.89
N LEU A 213 -6.54 -1.18 17.91
CA LEU A 213 -5.16 -1.31 18.41
C LEU A 213 -4.21 -1.95 17.39
N VAL A 214 -4.70 -2.86 16.55
CA VAL A 214 -3.90 -3.50 15.49
C VAL A 214 -3.72 -2.53 14.33
N THR A 215 -4.79 -1.89 13.87
CA THR A 215 -4.82 -0.87 12.83
C THR A 215 -3.87 0.27 13.15
N ASN A 216 -3.97 0.85 14.36
CA ASN A 216 -3.10 1.92 14.82
C ASN A 216 -1.60 1.52 14.82
N ARG A 217 -1.28 0.31 15.28
CA ARG A 217 0.11 -0.18 15.27
C ARG A 217 0.64 -0.36 13.86
N LYS A 218 -0.16 -0.90 12.93
CA LYS A 218 0.23 -1.07 11.54
C LYS A 218 0.43 0.29 10.85
N LEU A 219 -0.52 1.22 11.01
CA LEU A 219 -0.42 2.56 10.43
C LEU A 219 0.81 3.30 10.95
N ARG A 220 1.03 3.29 12.27
CA ARG A 220 2.21 3.92 12.88
C ARG A 220 3.53 3.30 12.40
N ALA A 221 3.57 1.99 12.19
CA ALA A 221 4.77 1.33 11.65
C ALA A 221 5.09 1.81 10.23
N GLN A 222 4.09 2.06 9.39
CA GLN A 222 4.29 2.64 8.05
C GLN A 222 4.67 4.11 8.13
N LEU A 223 4.06 4.88 9.04
CA LEU A 223 4.36 6.30 9.22
C LEU A 223 5.81 6.54 9.66
N LEU A 224 6.39 5.62 10.44
CA LEU A 224 7.73 5.70 11.04
C LEU A 224 8.73 4.71 10.39
N ASN A 225 8.54 4.37 9.12
CA ASN A 225 9.27 3.33 8.40
C ASN A 225 10.72 3.70 7.96
N THR A 226 11.25 4.85 8.39
CA THR A 226 12.66 5.24 8.18
C THR A 226 13.28 5.74 9.49
N GLU A 227 14.62 5.68 9.58
CA GLU A 227 15.36 6.17 10.74
C GLU A 227 15.08 7.66 10.99
N GLU A 228 15.15 8.49 9.95
CA GLU A 228 14.86 9.93 10.04
C GLU A 228 13.43 10.21 10.57
N ARG A 229 12.43 9.44 10.11
CA ARG A 229 11.03 9.55 10.56
C ARG A 229 10.87 9.14 12.02
N TYR A 230 11.53 8.06 12.43
CA TYR A 230 11.50 7.61 13.82
C TYR A 230 12.17 8.63 14.76
N GLU A 231 13.33 9.15 14.39
CA GLU A 231 14.00 10.19 15.18
C GLU A 231 13.17 11.48 15.28
N ALA A 232 12.54 11.89 14.18
CA ALA A 232 11.62 13.02 14.13
C ALA A 232 10.48 12.85 15.14
N TYR A 233 9.85 11.67 15.15
CA TYR A 233 8.85 11.32 16.14
C TYR A 233 9.41 11.38 17.57
N MET A 234 10.59 10.81 17.82
CA MET A 234 11.19 10.79 19.16
C MET A 234 11.53 12.20 19.67
N ARG A 235 11.97 13.11 18.79
CA ARG A 235 12.19 14.52 19.14
C ARG A 235 10.89 15.21 19.54
N ALA A 236 9.81 14.98 18.79
CA ALA A 236 8.49 15.50 19.15
C ALA A 236 7.97 14.90 20.47
N ASP A 237 8.15 13.60 20.68
CA ASP A 237 7.77 12.89 21.92
C ASP A 237 8.55 13.42 23.13
N GLN A 238 9.84 13.71 22.97
CA GLN A 238 10.66 14.31 24.02
C GLN A 238 10.14 15.69 24.45
N ASN A 239 9.64 16.49 23.52
CA ASN A 239 9.03 17.79 23.82
C ASN A 239 7.71 17.66 24.61
N LEU A 240 7.06 16.49 24.58
CA LEU A 240 5.85 16.15 25.33
C LEU A 240 6.15 15.53 26.71
N SER A 241 7.42 15.28 27.04
CA SER A 241 7.80 14.60 28.27
C SER A 241 7.37 15.39 29.52
N GLY A 242 6.69 14.69 30.44
CA GLY A 242 6.19 15.26 31.70
C GLY A 242 4.80 15.90 31.62
N GLU A 243 4.19 15.92 30.43
CA GLU A 243 2.83 16.42 30.24
C GLU A 243 1.77 15.35 30.53
N THR A 244 0.58 15.82 30.92
CA THR A 244 -0.61 14.98 31.08
C THR A 244 -1.64 15.34 30.02
N PHE A 245 -2.12 14.34 29.29
CA PHE A 245 -3.09 14.52 28.23
C PHE A 245 -4.45 13.99 28.65
N SER A 246 -5.51 14.77 28.41
CA SER A 246 -6.86 14.23 28.36
C SER A 246 -7.14 13.83 26.93
N VAL A 247 -7.66 12.62 26.72
CA VAL A 247 -8.37 12.33 25.48
C VAL A 247 -9.56 13.29 25.44
N GLY A 248 -9.79 13.97 24.31
CA GLY A 248 -10.92 14.90 24.15
C GLY A 248 -12.25 14.24 24.54
N SER A 249 -13.25 15.05 24.85
CA SER A 249 -14.62 14.57 25.07
C SER A 249 -15.12 13.78 23.86
N GLN A 250 -16.06 12.87 24.09
CA GLN A 250 -16.69 12.07 23.03
C GLN A 250 -17.16 12.95 21.86
N THR A 251 -17.73 14.12 22.17
CA THR A 251 -18.18 15.10 21.17
C THR A 251 -17.02 15.68 20.35
N GLU A 252 -15.89 16.01 20.98
CA GLU A 252 -14.71 16.51 20.25
C GLU A 252 -14.12 15.44 19.34
N ILE A 253 -14.12 14.18 19.76
CA ILE A 253 -13.67 13.05 18.94
C ILE A 253 -14.62 12.86 17.74
N GLU A 254 -15.94 12.83 17.96
CA GLU A 254 -16.93 12.70 16.89
C GLU A 254 -16.87 13.86 15.89
N GLN A 255 -16.60 15.08 16.35
CA GLN A 255 -16.38 16.24 15.48
C GLN A 255 -15.12 16.10 14.65
N SER A 256 -14.05 15.49 15.18
CA SER A 256 -12.82 15.25 14.42
C SER A 256 -12.97 14.20 13.32
N CYS A 257 -14.09 13.48 13.27
CA CYS A 257 -14.41 12.52 12.20
C CYS A 257 -15.06 13.15 10.95
N GLN A 258 -15.42 14.43 11.01
CA GLN A 258 -16.10 15.15 9.92
C GLN A 258 -15.12 15.95 9.09
#